data_AF-A0AAD1M7N2-F1
#
_entry.id   AF-A0AAD1M7N2-F1
#
_cell.length_a   1.000
_cell.length_b   1.000
_cell.length_c   1.000
_cell.angle_alpha   90.00
_cell.angle_beta   90.00
_cell.angle_gamma   90.00
#
_symmetry.space_group_name_H-M   'P 1'
#
loop_
_entity.id
_entity.type
_entity.pdbx_description
1 polymer ?
#
loop_
_entity_poly.entity_id
_entity_poly.type
_entity_poly.pdbx_seq_one_letter_code
_entity_poly.pdbx_strand_id
1 'polypeptide(L)' 'MTVRVDDGTVHLVDDSEGIVLSVNDVALEAIDFIARVDGFYVRELPGGVTTEEKIGVIQPLIRLGVLRLAP' A
#
# COMPACT_ATOMS: atom_id res chain seq x y z
N MET A 1 2.82 5.40 9.48
CA MET A 1 2.88 4.12 8.76
C MET A 1 4.30 3.78 8.38
N THR A 2 4.67 2.50 8.47
CA THR A 2 6.02 1.99 8.16
C THR A 2 5.91 0.76 7.27
N VAL A 3 6.89 0.55 6.38
CA VAL A 3 6.99 -0.66 5.56
C VAL A 3 7.97 -1.64 6.19
N ARG A 4 7.57 -2.91 6.29
CA ARG A 4 8.45 -4.04 6.68
C ARG A 4 8.48 -5.07 5.57
N VAL A 5 9.61 -5.75 5.42
CA VAL A 5 9.77 -6.83 4.44
C VAL A 5 10.26 -8.07 5.18
N ASP A 6 9.55 -9.18 5.01
CA ASP A 6 9.89 -10.49 5.58
C ASP A 6 9.51 -11.60 4.60
N ASP A 7 10.45 -12.50 4.30
CA ASP A 7 10.27 -13.67 3.41
C ASP A 7 9.48 -13.40 2.10
N GLY A 8 9.86 -12.36 1.36
CA GLY A 8 9.20 -11.98 0.10
C GLY A 8 7.79 -11.38 0.26
N THR A 9 7.39 -11.10 1.49
CA THR A 9 6.14 -10.41 1.85
C THR A 9 6.45 -9.01 2.34
N VAL A 10 5.69 -8.04 1.85
CA VAL A 10 5.73 -6.64 2.25
C VAL A 10 4.54 -6.36 3.14
N HIS A 11 4.82 -5.82 4.31
CA HIS A 11 3.83 -5.44 5.31
C HIS A 11 3.77 -3.91 5.42
N LEU A 12 2.57 -3.35 5.28
CA LEU A 12 2.28 -1.99 5.70
C LEU A 12 1.82 -2.04 7.16
N VAL A 13 2.54 -1.34 8.03
CA VAL A 13 2.35 -1.35 9.48
C VAL A 13 1.89 0.03 9.94
N ASP A 14 0.85 0.08 10.77
CA ASP A 14 0.38 1.31 11.40
C ASP A 14 1.25 1.73 12.61
N ASP A 15 0.93 2.89 13.18
CA ASP A 15 1.70 3.44 14.30
C ASP A 15 1.45 2.69 15.63
N SER A 16 0.47 1.77 15.66
CA SER A 16 0.19 0.86 16.77
C SER A 16 0.89 -0.49 16.61
N GLU A 17 1.85 -0.60 15.67
CA GLU A 17 2.53 -1.84 15.32
C GLU A 17 1.62 -2.91 14.69
N GLY A 18 0.41 -2.53 14.29
CA GLY A 18 -0.56 -3.41 13.62
C GLY A 18 -0.26 -3.56 12.14
N ILE A 19 -0.30 -4.81 11.63
CA ILE A 19 -0.22 -5.06 10.20
C ILE A 19 -1.56 -4.71 9.56
N VAL A 20 -1.53 -3.73 8.67
CA VAL A 20 -2.69 -3.22 7.93
C VAL A 20 -2.90 -4.01 6.64
N LEU A 21 -1.81 -4.31 5.94
CA LEU A 21 -1.81 -4.99 4.65
C LEU A 21 -0.56 -5.84 4.52
N SER A 22 -0.72 -7.06 4.01
CA SER A 22 0.38 -7.93 3.60
C SER A 22 0.20 -8.27 2.12
N VAL A 23 1.23 -8.02 1.32
CA VAL A 23 1.28 -8.31 -0.12
C VAL A 23 2.63 -8.92 -0.47
N ASN A 24 2.77 -9.49 -1.66
CA ASN A 24 4.07 -9.95 -2.13
C ASN A 24 5.02 -8.76 -2.43
N ASP A 25 6.31 -9.07 -2.57
CA ASP A 25 7.39 -8.13 -2.86
C ASP A 25 7.27 -7.38 -4.20
N VAL A 26 6.49 -7.90 -5.15
CA VAL A 26 6.16 -7.21 -6.41
C VAL A 26 5.57 -5.82 -6.16
N ALA A 27 4.78 -5.65 -5.08
CA ALA A 27 4.16 -4.38 -4.74
C ALA A 27 5.05 -3.46 -3.86
N LEU A 28 6.31 -3.83 -3.57
CA LEU A 28 7.16 -3.12 -2.61
C LEU A 28 7.25 -1.62 -2.88
N GLU A 29 7.61 -1.23 -4.11
CA GLU A 29 7.72 0.19 -4.47
C GLU A 29 6.40 0.93 -4.29
N ALA A 30 5.27 0.28 -4.60
CA ALA A 30 3.95 0.86 -4.44
C ALA A 30 3.59 1.08 -2.96
N ILE A 31 3.90 0.12 -2.09
CA ILE A 31 3.65 0.23 -0.65
C ILE A 31 4.56 1.27 0.01
N ASP A 32 5.84 1.31 -0.36
CA ASP A 32 6.79 2.32 0.12
C ASP A 32 6.40 3.73 -0.32
N PHE A 33 5.88 3.88 -1.54
CA PHE A 33 5.30 5.14 -2.00
C PHE A 33 4.09 5.55 -1.15
N ILE A 34 3.12 4.66 -0.94
CA ILE A 34 1.91 4.93 -0.12
C ILE A 34 2.28 5.36 1.30
N ALA A 35 3.30 4.76 1.91
CA ALA A 35 3.71 5.09 3.27
C ALA A 35 4.37 6.48 3.39
N ARG A 36 4.83 7.08 2.28
CA ARG A 36 5.63 8.32 2.27
C ARG A 36 4.90 9.56 1.77
N VAL A 37 3.76 9.38 1.08
CA VAL A 37 3.05 10.49 0.44
C VAL A 37 1.70 10.73 1.13
N ASP A 38 1.32 12.00 1.26
CA ASP A 38 0.04 12.39 1.89
C ASP A 38 -1.17 12.17 0.98
N GLY A 39 -0.96 12.10 -0.33
CA GLY A 39 -2.01 11.92 -1.33
C GLY A 39 -1.44 11.62 -2.71
N PHE A 40 -2.20 10.88 -3.51
CA PHE A 40 -1.77 10.40 -4.83
C PHE A 40 -2.97 9.97 -5.67
N TYR A 41 -2.77 9.90 -6.99
CA TYR A 41 -3.69 9.20 -7.88
C TYR A 41 -3.27 7.73 -8.02
N VAL A 42 -4.22 6.79 -8.02
CA VAL A 42 -3.93 5.34 -8.16
C VAL A 42 -3.04 5.01 -9.36
N ARG A 43 -3.17 5.77 -10.47
CA ARG A 43 -2.34 5.60 -11.67
C ARG A 43 -0.84 5.86 -11.43
N GLU A 44 -0.49 6.65 -10.42
CA GLU A 44 0.87 7.07 -10.08
C GLU A 44 1.64 6.02 -9.28
N LEU A 45 0.97 4.94 -8.82
CA LEU A 45 1.64 3.87 -8.08
C LEU A 45 2.82 3.28 -8.90
N PRO A 46 4.05 3.33 -8.36
CA PRO A 46 5.27 2.86 -9.01
C PRO A 46 5.42 1.32 -8.93
N GLY A 47 6.55 0.77 -9.36
CA GLY A 47 6.83 -0.68 -9.28
C GLY A 47 6.27 -1.54 -10.42
N GLY A 48 5.72 -0.93 -11.47
CA GLY A 48 5.22 -1.68 -12.63
C GLY A 48 3.99 -2.55 -12.34
N VAL A 49 3.35 -2.38 -11.18
CA VAL A 49 2.12 -3.11 -10.81
C VAL A 49 1.00 -2.83 -11.82
N THR A 50 0.30 -3.90 -12.20
CA THR A 50 -0.84 -3.87 -13.11
C THR A 50 -2.01 -3.07 -12.52
N THR A 51 -2.98 -2.72 -13.35
CA THR A 51 -4.19 -2.03 -12.88
C THR A 51 -4.93 -2.85 -11.84
N GLU A 52 -5.03 -4.17 -12.05
CA GLU A 52 -5.67 -5.10 -11.14
C GLU A 52 -4.95 -5.16 -9.79
N GLU A 53 -3.61 -5.24 -9.79
CA GLU A 53 -2.81 -5.23 -8.57
C GLU A 53 -2.93 -3.90 -7.82
N LYS A 54 -2.91 -2.76 -8.53
CA LYS A 54 -3.16 -1.45 -7.94
C LYS A 54 -4.50 -1.41 -7.21
N ILE A 55 -5.56 -1.92 -7.85
CA ILE A 55 -6.89 -2.00 -7.22
C ILE A 55 -6.86 -2.94 -6.01
N GLY A 56 -6.19 -4.09 -6.12
CA GLY A 56 -6.04 -5.07 -5.05
C GLY A 56 -5.35 -4.52 -3.80
N VAL A 57 -4.37 -3.63 -3.98
CA VAL A 57 -3.69 -2.93 -2.88
C VAL A 57 -4.57 -1.83 -2.29
N ILE A 58 -5.24 -1.04 -3.12
CA ILE A 58 -5.95 0.17 -2.68
C ILE A 58 -7.29 -0.15 -2.01
N GLN A 59 -8.04 -1.15 -2.48
CA GLN A 59 -9.35 -1.47 -1.92
C GLN A 59 -9.34 -1.82 -0.43
N PRO A 60 -8.45 -2.68 0.08
CA PRO A 60 -8.34 -2.94 1.51
C PRO A 60 -8.04 -1.68 2.33
N LEU A 61 -7.11 -0.84 1.85
CA LEU A 61 -6.71 0.38 2.55
C LEU A 61 -7.86 1.39 2.64
N ILE A 62 -8.71 1.49 1.62
CA ILE A 62 -9.93 2.30 1.68
C ILE A 62 -10.92 1.70 2.68
N ARG A 63 -11.16 0.38 2.63
CA ARG A 63 -12.12 -0.30 3.53
C ARG A 63 -11.71 -0.19 5.00
N LEU A 64 -10.41 -0.21 5.28
CA LEU A 64 -9.84 -0.04 6.62
C LEU A 64 -9.72 1.43 7.06
N GLY A 65 -10.08 2.38 6.20
CA GLY A 65 -10.02 3.81 6.51
C GLY A 65 -8.62 4.41 6.52
N VAL A 66 -7.62 3.67 6.06
CA VAL A 66 -6.22 4.11 5.92
C VAL A 66 -6.09 5.11 4.79
N LEU A 67 -6.71 4.80 3.66
CA LEU A 67 -6.86 5.74 2.55
C LEU A 67 -8.28 6.28 2.52
N ARG A 68 -8.40 7.54 2.12
CA ARG A 68 -9.68 8.20 1.88
C ARG A 68 -9.73 8.71 0.45
N LEU A 69 -10.90 8.59 -0.19
CA LEU A 69 -11.12 9.12 -1.51
C LEU A 69 -11.29 10.65 -1.41
N ALA A 70 -10.47 11.37 -2.17
CA ALA A 70 -10.69 12.79 -2.39
C ALA A 70 -11.84 12.99 -3.41
N PRO A 71 -12.64 14.06 -3.26
CA PRO A 71 -13.74 14.39 -4.18
C PRO A 71 -13.26 14.79 -5.58
#